data_AF-A0A7C5WJ07-F1
#
_entry.id   AF-A0A7C5WJ07-F1
#
_cell.length_a   1.000
_cell.length_b   1.000
_cell.length_c   1.000
_cell.angle_alpha   90.00
_cell.angle_beta   90.00
_cell.angle_gamma   90.00
#
_symmetry.space_group_name_H-M   'P 1'
#
loop_
_entity.id
_entity.type
_entity.pdbx_description
1 polymer ?
#
loop_
_entity_poly.entity_id
_entity_poly.type
_entity_poly.pdbx_seq_one_letter_code
_entity_poly.pdbx_strand_id
1 'polypeptide(L)'
;MSTPDLLLPSVQHTYPGLTGLNPRTLHARRESVFLVLAGLFLGTLAMLNILGITRFIKLFEYDLDPSTPGSTVFAVAVGVLPYPVTFLCTDFISELFGRRRANLVVLVGLMLNLWVVAILWIGGILPGFESI
;
A
#
# COMPACT_ATOMS: atom_id res chain seq x y z
N MET A 1 -1.11 22.86 -27.19
CA MET A 1 -0.10 21.89 -27.68
C MET A 1 0.81 21.57 -26.51
N SER A 2 0.51 20.50 -25.78
CA SER A 2 1.27 20.04 -24.61
C SER A 2 2.58 19.43 -25.10
N THR A 3 3.71 20.03 -24.76
CA THR A 3 5.02 19.49 -25.11
C THR A 3 5.24 18.16 -24.37
N PRO A 4 5.60 17.07 -25.07
CA PRO A 4 5.89 15.78 -24.45
C PRO A 4 7.06 15.83 -23.45
N ASP A 5 7.84 16.92 -23.45
CA ASP A 5 9.04 17.11 -22.62
C ASP A 5 8.74 17.44 -21.15
N LEU A 6 7.52 17.82 -20.78
CA LEU A 6 7.16 18.12 -19.39
C LEU A 6 7.20 16.88 -18.47
N LEU A 7 7.21 15.68 -19.05
CA LEU A 7 7.29 14.40 -18.33
C LEU A 7 8.73 13.87 -18.20
N LEU A 8 9.70 14.53 -18.82
CA LEU A 8 11.11 14.16 -18.72
C LEU A 8 11.70 14.71 -17.42
N PRO A 9 12.58 13.96 -16.73
CA PRO A 9 13.40 14.51 -15.67
C PRO A 9 14.21 15.67 -16.24
N SER A 10 13.87 16.90 -15.88
CA SER A 10 14.52 18.09 -16.44
C SER A 10 15.99 18.21 -16.02
N VAL A 11 16.40 17.50 -14.97
CA VAL A 11 17.77 17.51 -14.45
C VAL A 11 18.18 16.08 -14.05
N GLN A 12 19.26 15.59 -14.66
CA GLN A 12 19.99 14.41 -14.21
C GLN A 12 21.22 14.88 -13.43
N HIS A 13 21.43 14.34 -12.22
CA HIS A 13 22.69 14.54 -11.51
C HIS A 13 23.81 13.85 -12.28
N THR A 14 24.75 14.64 -12.79
CA THR A 14 25.93 14.16 -13.50
C THR A 14 27.07 14.01 -12.49
N TYR A 15 27.68 12.83 -12.45
CA TYR A 15 28.86 12.57 -11.64
C TYR A 15 30.12 12.56 -12.53
N PRO A 16 31.23 13.15 -12.07
CA PRO A 16 32.48 13.08 -12.81
C PRO A 16 32.90 11.62 -13.04
N GLY A 17 33.17 11.23 -14.29
CA GLY A 17 33.62 9.87 -14.65
C GLY A 17 32.52 8.85 -14.96
N LEU A 18 31.24 9.24 -14.90
CA LEU A 18 30.12 8.38 -15.30
C LEU A 18 29.46 8.92 -16.58
N THR A 19 29.23 8.05 -17.56
CA THR A 19 28.47 8.40 -18.76
C THR A 19 27.01 8.65 -18.41
N GLY A 20 26.45 9.76 -18.91
CA GLY A 20 25.04 10.06 -18.77
C GLY A 20 24.17 8.95 -19.34
N LEU A 21 23.14 8.55 -18.61
CA LEU A 21 22.16 7.59 -19.12
C LEU A 21 21.33 8.23 -20.23
N ASN A 22 20.95 7.44 -21.23
CA ASN A 22 20.00 7.89 -22.25
C ASN A 22 18.68 8.32 -21.56
N PRO A 23 18.09 9.48 -21.89
CA PRO A 23 16.84 9.95 -21.28
C PRO A 23 15.72 8.90 -21.32
N ARG A 24 15.65 8.10 -22.39
CA ARG A 24 14.66 7.01 -22.52
C ARG A 24 14.87 5.91 -21.49
N THR A 25 16.11 5.49 -21.25
CA THR A 25 16.42 4.42 -20.29
C THR A 25 16.23 4.91 -18.85
N LEU A 26 16.54 6.18 -18.57
CA LEU A 26 16.25 6.80 -17.28
C LEU A 26 14.75 6.86 -17.00
N HIS A 27 13.94 7.27 -17.99
CA HIS A 27 12.49 7.32 -17.86
C HIS A 27 11.89 5.94 -17.59
N ALA A 28 12.29 4.94 -18.38
CA ALA A 28 11.82 3.56 -18.21
C ALA A 28 12.13 3.01 -16.81
N ARG A 29 13.35 3.23 -16.29
CA ARG A 29 13.72 2.78 -14.93
C ARG A 29 12.88 3.46 -13.85
N ARG A 30 12.65 4.78 -13.97
CA ARG A 30 11.80 5.53 -13.04
C ARG A 30 10.36 5.02 -13.07
N GLU A 31 9.82 4.76 -14.24
CA GLU A 31 8.48 4.19 -14.40
C GLU A 31 8.38 2.80 -13.77
N SER A 32 9.38 1.92 -13.97
CA SER A 32 9.41 0.61 -13.31
C SER A 32 9.41 0.74 -11.78
N VAL A 33 10.22 1.64 -11.22
CA VAL A 33 10.24 1.90 -9.76
C VAL A 33 8.88 2.43 -9.29
N PHE A 34 8.27 3.35 -10.05
CA PHE A 34 6.94 3.86 -9.74
C PHE A 34 5.89 2.74 -9.71
N LEU A 35 5.88 1.86 -10.70
CA LEU A 35 4.94 0.75 -10.78
C LEU A 35 5.14 -0.26 -9.65
N VAL A 36 6.39 -0.54 -9.26
CA VAL A 36 6.69 -1.42 -8.11
C VAL A 36 6.19 -0.79 -6.81
N LEU A 37 6.50 0.48 -6.55
CA LEU A 37 6.04 1.17 -5.33
C LEU A 37 4.52 1.32 -5.28
N ALA A 38 3.90 1.71 -6.41
CA ALA A 38 2.45 1.84 -6.51
C ALA A 38 1.75 0.49 -6.37
N GLY A 39 2.28 -0.56 -6.99
CA GLY A 39 1.77 -1.92 -6.87
C GLY A 39 1.87 -2.47 -5.44
N LEU A 40 3.01 -2.23 -4.78
CA LEU A 40 3.19 -2.60 -3.37
C LEU A 40 2.20 -1.86 -2.47
N PHE A 41 2.03 -0.55 -2.69
CA PHE A 41 1.05 0.26 -1.95
C PHE A 41 -0.40 -0.20 -2.17
N LEU A 42 -0.84 -0.33 -3.43
CA LEU A 42 -2.21 -0.74 -3.74
C LEU A 42 -2.49 -2.18 -3.30
N GLY A 43 -1.53 -3.08 -3.48
CA GLY A 43 -1.63 -4.48 -3.06
C GLY A 43 -1.73 -4.63 -1.55
N THR A 44 -0.90 -3.91 -0.78
CA THR A 44 -0.97 -3.92 0.69
C THR A 44 -2.28 -3.32 1.21
N LEU A 45 -2.76 -2.24 0.60
CA LEU A 45 -4.04 -1.60 0.93
C LEU A 45 -5.23 -2.53 0.63
N ALA A 46 -5.21 -3.25 -0.49
CA ALA A 46 -6.23 -4.26 -0.81
C ALA A 46 -6.20 -5.44 0.17
N MET A 47 -5.01 -5.96 0.46
CA MET A 47 -4.83 -7.11 1.36
C MET A 47 -5.23 -6.77 2.81
N LEU A 48 -5.09 -5.51 3.22
CA LEU A 48 -5.52 -5.03 4.52
C LEU A 48 -7.01 -5.31 4.77
N ASN A 49 -7.86 -5.18 3.76
CA ASN A 49 -9.29 -5.46 3.89
C ASN A 49 -9.56 -6.93 4.21
N ILE A 50 -8.71 -7.85 3.74
CA ILE A 50 -8.84 -9.29 3.99
C ILE A 50 -8.22 -9.66 5.34
N LEU A 51 -6.99 -9.21 5.60
CA LEU A 51 -6.25 -9.53 6.83
C LEU A 51 -6.87 -8.88 8.06
N GLY A 52 -7.50 -7.71 7.92
CA GLY A 52 -8.18 -7.01 9.00
C GLY A 52 -9.38 -7.76 9.58
N ILE A 53 -10.01 -8.65 8.79
CA ILE A 53 -11.17 -9.44 9.22
C ILE A 53 -10.76 -10.84 9.69
N THR A 54 -9.70 -11.40 9.08
CA THR A 54 -9.38 -12.83 9.21
C THR A 54 -8.34 -13.14 10.28
N ARG A 55 -7.48 -12.19 10.66
CA ARG A 55 -6.34 -12.47 11.54
C ARG A 55 -6.19 -11.40 12.61
N PHE A 56 -6.21 -11.86 13.86
CA PHE A 56 -5.83 -11.11 15.05
C PHE A 56 -4.55 -11.72 15.62
N ILE A 57 -3.52 -10.90 15.85
CA ILE A 57 -2.31 -11.31 16.58
C ILE A 57 -2.53 -10.99 18.07
N LYS A 58 -2.33 -11.98 18.93
CA LYS A 58 -2.22 -11.78 20.38
C LYS A 58 -0.82 -11.24 20.68
N LEU A 59 -0.71 -9.97 21.09
CA LEU A 59 0.56 -9.31 21.35
C LEU A 59 1.04 -9.49 22.79
N PHE A 60 0.11 -9.53 23.75
CA PHE A 60 0.44 -9.66 25.17
C PHE A 60 -0.69 -10.34 25.92
N GLU A 61 -0.33 -11.21 26.86
CA GLU A 61 -1.23 -11.85 27.81
C GLU A 61 -0.68 -11.53 29.19
N TYR A 62 -1.47 -10.85 30.02
CA TYR A 62 -1.08 -10.49 31.37
C TYR A 62 -2.19 -10.89 32.34
N ASP A 63 -1.80 -11.54 33.43
CA ASP A 63 -2.71 -11.98 34.49
C ASP A 63 -2.90 -10.83 35.49
N LEU A 64 -3.97 -10.04 35.30
CA LEU A 64 -4.34 -8.99 36.25
C LEU A 64 -5.03 -9.54 37.51
N ASP A 65 -5.49 -10.80 37.51
CA ASP A 65 -6.22 -11.41 38.62
C ASP A 65 -5.55 -12.73 39.07
N PRO A 66 -5.06 -12.86 40.32
CA PRO A 66 -4.47 -14.10 40.84
C PRO A 66 -5.45 -15.29 40.86
N SER A 67 -6.75 -15.03 40.77
CA SER A 67 -7.81 -16.05 40.79
C SER A 67 -8.18 -16.58 39.40
N THR A 68 -7.71 -15.93 38.32
CA THR A 68 -7.98 -16.35 36.93
C THR A 68 -6.73 -16.16 36.06
N PRO A 69 -5.87 -17.18 35.88
CA PRO A 69 -4.77 -17.12 34.93
C PRO A 69 -5.33 -17.01 33.50
N GLY A 70 -4.96 -15.96 32.77
CA GLY A 70 -5.23 -15.71 31.35
C GLY A 70 -6.30 -14.66 31.01
N SER A 71 -6.78 -13.84 31.95
CA SER A 71 -8.02 -13.07 31.72
C SER A 71 -7.90 -11.86 30.76
N THR A 72 -6.70 -11.34 30.52
CA THR A 72 -6.48 -10.13 29.69
C THR A 72 -5.55 -10.40 28.52
N VAL A 73 -6.14 -10.55 27.32
CA VAL A 73 -5.44 -10.73 26.05
C VAL A 73 -5.50 -9.43 25.24
N PHE A 74 -4.33 -8.82 25.00
CA PHE A 74 -4.19 -7.73 24.05
C PHE A 74 -4.07 -8.31 22.64
N ALA A 75 -5.18 -8.34 21.91
CA ALA A 75 -5.22 -8.71 20.50
C ALA A 75 -5.19 -7.46 19.62
N VAL A 76 -4.29 -7.43 18.64
CA VAL A 76 -4.24 -6.38 17.60
C VAL A 76 -4.48 -7.02 16.24
N ALA A 77 -5.31 -6.36 15.43
CA ALA A 77 -5.54 -6.79 14.06
C ALA A 77 -4.21 -6.80 13.28
N VAL A 78 -3.93 -7.89 12.58
CA VAL A 78 -2.69 -8.03 11.76
C VAL A 78 -2.58 -6.93 10.71
N GLY A 79 -3.72 -6.34 10.35
CA GLY A 79 -3.83 -5.18 9.48
C GLY A 79 -3.04 -3.93 9.91
N VAL A 80 -2.48 -3.87 11.12
CA VAL A 80 -1.60 -2.74 11.50
C VAL A 80 -0.22 -2.85 10.82
N LEU A 81 0.26 -4.06 10.53
CA LEU A 81 1.61 -4.28 9.98
C LEU A 81 1.84 -3.69 8.57
N PRO A 82 0.88 -3.69 7.64
CA PRO A 82 1.01 -3.02 6.36
C PRO A 82 1.13 -1.49 6.44
N TYR A 83 0.76 -0.87 7.56
CA TYR A 83 0.71 0.59 7.66
C TYR A 83 2.09 1.26 7.52
N PRO A 84 3.15 0.83 8.23
CA PRO A 84 4.52 1.32 7.97
C PRO A 84 4.98 1.17 6.51
N VAL A 85 4.61 0.06 5.86
CA VAL A 85 4.97 -0.19 4.46
C VAL A 85 4.25 0.78 3.53
N THR A 86 2.93 0.96 3.71
CA THR A 86 2.15 1.91 2.90
C THR A 86 2.64 3.34 3.09
N PHE A 87 2.95 3.75 4.32
CA PHE A 87 3.51 5.07 4.62
C PHE A 87 4.83 5.31 3.87
N LEU A 88 5.78 4.38 3.98
CA LEU A 88 7.07 4.44 3.30
C LEU A 88 6.91 4.47 1.77
N CYS A 89 5.98 3.68 1.21
CA CYS A 89 5.69 3.70 -0.22
C CYS A 89 5.17 5.07 -0.65
N THR A 90 4.19 5.64 0.07
CA THR A 90 3.66 6.98 -0.25
C THR A 90 4.70 8.08 -0.11
N ASP A 91 5.57 7.98 0.90
CA ASP A 91 6.64 8.95 1.14
C ASP A 91 7.62 8.97 -0.05
N PHE A 92 8.16 7.80 -0.42
CA PHE A 92 9.03 7.66 -1.59
C PHE A 92 8.36 8.05 -2.91
N ILE A 93 7.08 7.72 -3.09
CA ILE A 93 6.36 8.15 -4.30
C ILE A 93 6.24 9.68 -4.34
N SER A 94 5.97 10.31 -3.20
CA SER A 94 5.80 11.77 -3.13
C SER A 94 7.12 12.53 -3.35
N GLU A 95 8.23 12.00 -2.83
CA GLU A 95 9.56 12.59 -2.95
C GLU A 95 10.16 12.37 -4.36
N LEU A 96 10.09 11.15 -4.89
CA LEU A 96 10.73 10.78 -6.15
C LEU A 96 9.92 11.17 -7.39
N PHE A 97 8.58 11.15 -7.29
CA PHE A 97 7.67 11.34 -8.44
C PHE A 97 6.76 12.56 -8.29
N GLY A 98 6.84 13.25 -7.15
CA GLY A 98 6.09 14.45 -6.86
C GLY A 98 4.69 14.21 -6.28
N ARG A 99 4.23 15.20 -5.51
CA ARG A 99 2.98 15.17 -4.76
C ARG A 99 1.73 14.85 -5.61
N ARG A 100 1.66 15.34 -6.85
CA ARG A 100 0.49 15.12 -7.72
C ARG A 100 0.30 13.64 -8.06
N ARG A 101 1.39 12.92 -8.35
CA ARG A 101 1.33 11.49 -8.68
C ARG A 101 1.06 10.65 -7.43
N ALA A 102 1.67 11.00 -6.30
CA ALA A 102 1.37 10.36 -5.01
C ALA A 102 -0.12 10.47 -4.67
N ASN A 103 -0.72 11.66 -4.81
CA ASN A 103 -2.13 11.86 -4.51
C ASN A 103 -3.06 11.04 -5.42
N LEU A 104 -2.70 10.88 -6.70
CA LEU A 104 -3.44 10.01 -7.61
C LEU A 104 -3.38 8.54 -7.17
N VAL A 105 -2.20 8.04 -6.80
CA VAL A 105 -2.05 6.65 -6.31
C VAL A 105 -2.87 6.42 -5.04
N VAL A 106 -2.86 7.37 -4.10
CA VAL A 106 -3.66 7.29 -2.88
C VAL A 106 -5.16 7.33 -3.19
N LEU A 107 -5.62 8.20 -4.08
CA LEU A 107 -7.02 8.27 -4.51
C LEU A 107 -7.48 6.97 -5.17
N VAL A 108 -6.65 6.39 -6.06
CA VAL A 108 -6.91 5.09 -6.68
C VAL A 108 -6.97 4.01 -5.61
N GLY A 109 -6.08 4.04 -4.61
CA GLY A 109 -6.11 3.13 -3.46
C GLY A 109 -7.40 3.22 -2.66
N LEU A 110 -7.89 4.44 -2.40
CA LEU A 110 -9.17 4.68 -1.73
C LEU A 110 -10.35 4.11 -2.54
N MET A 111 -10.38 4.37 -3.84
CA MET A 111 -11.41 3.83 -4.74
C MET A 111 -11.37 2.30 -4.80
N LEU A 112 -10.18 1.72 -4.84
CA LEU A 112 -9.98 0.27 -4.82
C LEU A 112 -10.45 -0.32 -3.48
N ASN A 113 -10.20 0.36 -2.36
CA ASN A 113 -10.70 -0.08 -1.06
C ASN A 113 -12.23 -0.14 -1.03
N LEU A 114 -12.89 0.94 -1.49
CA LEU A 114 -14.34 0.98 -1.63
C LEU A 114 -14.86 -0.14 -2.54
N TRP A 115 -14.16 -0.41 -3.64
CA TRP A 115 -14.50 -1.48 -4.57
C TRP A 115 -14.42 -2.87 -3.92
N VAL A 116 -13.35 -3.16 -3.18
CA VAL A 116 -13.19 -4.42 -2.44
C VAL A 116 -14.30 -4.59 -1.40
N VAL A 117 -14.60 -3.53 -0.63
CA VAL A 117 -15.71 -3.56 0.35
C VAL A 117 -17.05 -3.81 -0.34
N ALA A 118 -17.30 -3.17 -1.50
CA ALA A 118 -18.52 -3.39 -2.27
C ALA A 118 -18.64 -4.84 -2.75
N ILE A 119 -17.55 -5.45 -3.24
CA ILE A 119 -17.55 -6.87 -3.64
C ILE A 119 -17.82 -7.78 -2.45
N LEU A 120 -17.17 -7.54 -1.31
CA LEU A 120 -17.39 -8.32 -0.09
C LEU A 120 -18.85 -8.19 0.39
N TRP A 121 -19.42 -7.00 0.30
CA TRP A 121 -20.81 -6.75 0.66
C TRP A 121 -21.79 -7.50 -0.25
N ILE A 122 -21.59 -7.44 -1.58
CA ILE A 122 -22.39 -8.21 -2.54
C ILE A 122 -22.25 -9.72 -2.31
N GLY A 123 -21.03 -10.18 -2.06
CA GLY A 123 -20.74 -11.59 -1.74
C GLY A 123 -21.45 -12.07 -0.47
N GLY A 124 -21.64 -11.19 0.52
CA GLY A 124 -22.38 -11.51 1.75
C GLY A 124 -23.91 -11.56 1.58
N ILE A 125 -24.47 -10.88 0.56
CA ILE A 125 -25.91 -10.92 0.25
C ILE A 125 -26.26 -12.18 -0.56
N LEU A 126 -25.31 -12.67 -1.37
CA LEU A 126 -25.50 -13.89 -2.15
C LEU A 126 -25.56 -15.09 -1.21
N PRO A 127 -26.56 -15.99 -1.34
CA PRO A 127 -26.62 -17.19 -0.54
C PRO A 127 -25.37 -18.04 -0.82
N GLY A 128 -24.62 -18.34 0.24
CA GLY A 128 -23.51 -19.29 0.16
C GLY A 128 -24.02 -20.68 -0.23
N PHE A 129 -23.17 -21.48 -0.86
CA PHE A 129 -23.47 -22.89 -1.17
C PHE A 129 -23.54 -23.79 0.09
N GLU A 130 -23.29 -23.25 1.28
CA GLU A 130 -23.53 -23.97 2.53
C GLU A 130 -24.99 -23.84 2.94
N SER A 131 -25.74 -24.91 2.66
CA SER A 131 -26.94 -25.23 3.42
C SER A 131 -26.53 -25.65 4.83
N ILE A 132 -26.83 -24.79 5.81
CA ILE A 132 -26.99 -25.05 7.26
C ILE A 132 -25.75 -25.56 7.99
#